data_AF-A0A960ZDW0-F1
#
_entry.id   AF-A0A960ZDW0-F1
#
_cell.length_a   1.000
_cell.length_b   1.000
_cell.length_c   1.000
_cell.angle_alpha   90.00
_cell.angle_beta   90.00
_cell.angle_gamma   90.00
#
_symmetry.space_group_name_H-M   'P 1'
#
loop_
_entity.id
_entity.type
_entity.pdbx_description
1 polymer ?
#
loop_
_entity_poly.entity_id
_entity_poly.type
_entity_poly.pdbx_seq_one_letter_code
_entity_poly.pdbx_strand_id
1 'polypeptide(L)'
;MIYKLSKKISNLDYFVVFLPIVLLSPVLYTLSSIGFFLGISISKFHFIFGVCSAYFLVGKFYGGKWKELLLSFIVLMFLLVVRYIVGNEMFDIFYDSRNYHFKGIYTLAKGWNPVYNWDQCAAIPDLLCDKDHPHRSYLRHYAKSNWIVASTMYILLPKTTIASFVNMFSVIVSGFFSFAFFRTFLKNTLVTSLLLSCLWMLNPTSILQFFSGYLDGPHVACLTAVFSSSLLYY
;
A
#
# COMPACT_ATOMS: atom_id res chain seq x y z
N MET A 1 14.82 18.32 -19.59
CA MET A 1 14.99 16.87 -19.32
C MET A 1 13.68 16.20 -18.90
N ILE A 2 12.94 16.77 -17.92
CA ILE A 2 11.59 16.33 -17.49
C ILE A 2 10.59 16.21 -18.67
N TYR A 3 10.66 17.14 -19.64
CA TYR A 3 9.77 17.14 -20.82
C TYR A 3 9.98 15.98 -21.81
N LYS A 4 11.21 15.44 -21.91
CA LYS A 4 11.50 14.24 -22.72
C LYS A 4 11.06 12.96 -22.00
N LEU A 5 11.03 13.00 -20.66
CA LEU A 5 10.59 11.92 -19.78
C LEU A 5 9.08 11.67 -19.89
N SER A 6 8.31 12.77 -19.91
CA SER A 6 6.88 12.75 -20.24
C SER A 6 6.65 11.98 -21.53
N LYS A 7 7.40 12.28 -22.61
CA LYS A 7 7.17 11.66 -23.93
C LYS A 7 7.48 10.16 -24.02
N LYS A 8 8.45 9.65 -23.24
CA LYS A 8 8.88 8.23 -23.30
C LYS A 8 8.02 7.34 -22.40
N ILE A 9 7.57 7.87 -21.25
CA ILE A 9 6.61 7.20 -20.35
C ILE A 9 5.17 7.37 -20.87
N SER A 10 4.84 8.49 -21.51
CA SER A 10 3.53 8.72 -22.17
C SER A 10 3.30 7.87 -23.41
N ASN A 11 4.34 7.22 -23.94
CA ASN A 11 4.19 6.25 -25.04
C ASN A 11 3.74 4.87 -24.54
N LEU A 12 3.57 4.69 -23.22
CA LEU A 12 2.96 3.51 -22.62
C LEU A 12 1.63 3.91 -22.00
N ASP A 13 0.58 3.87 -22.81
CA ASP A 13 -0.81 4.09 -22.37
C ASP A 13 -1.17 3.27 -21.11
N TYR A 14 -0.54 2.09 -20.94
CA TYR A 14 -0.73 1.21 -19.79
C TYR A 14 -0.22 1.77 -18.45
N PHE A 15 0.82 2.63 -18.45
CA PHE A 15 1.41 3.10 -17.19
C PHE A 15 0.47 4.07 -16.46
N VAL A 16 -0.27 4.87 -17.22
CA VAL A 16 -1.29 5.79 -16.70
C VAL A 16 -2.40 5.06 -15.96
N VAL A 17 -2.76 3.84 -16.38
CA VAL A 17 -3.76 3.00 -15.71
C VAL A 17 -3.29 2.58 -14.31
N PHE A 18 -2.00 2.40 -14.07
CA PHE A 18 -1.52 1.90 -12.77
C PHE A 18 -1.04 3.01 -11.83
N LEU A 19 -0.70 4.19 -12.36
CA LEU A 19 -0.22 5.32 -11.57
C LEU A 19 -1.12 5.71 -10.38
N PRO A 20 -2.46 5.78 -10.50
CA PRO A 20 -3.32 6.13 -9.36
C PRO A 20 -3.21 5.10 -8.21
N ILE A 21 -3.06 3.82 -8.56
CA ILE A 21 -2.92 2.72 -7.60
C ILE A 21 -1.58 2.83 -6.87
N VAL A 22 -0.50 3.11 -7.60
CA VAL A 22 0.84 3.33 -7.04
C VAL A 22 0.86 4.52 -6.08
N LEU A 23 0.19 5.62 -6.46
CA LEU A 23 0.14 6.84 -5.65
C LEU A 23 -0.78 6.76 -4.43
N LEU A 24 -1.63 5.74 -4.33
CA LEU A 24 -2.61 5.63 -3.25
C LEU A 24 -1.94 5.59 -1.87
N SER A 25 -0.97 4.69 -1.64
CA SER A 25 -0.27 4.56 -0.36
C SER A 25 0.43 5.84 0.10
N PRO A 26 1.29 6.51 -0.71
CA PRO A 26 1.93 7.75 -0.29
C PRO A 26 0.93 8.89 -0.08
N VAL A 27 -0.15 8.97 -0.88
CA VAL A 27 -1.21 9.97 -0.67
C VAL A 27 -1.96 9.73 0.65
N LEU A 28 -2.34 8.49 0.95
CA LEU A 28 -3.01 8.13 2.21
C LEU A 28 -2.14 8.43 3.43
N TYR A 29 -0.86 8.08 3.34
CA TYR A 29 0.11 8.41 4.37
C TYR A 29 0.21 9.92 4.59
N THR A 30 0.32 10.70 3.50
CA THR A 30 0.46 12.15 3.56
C THR A 30 -0.78 12.81 4.15
N LEU A 31 -1.98 12.46 3.66
CA LEU A 31 -3.25 12.98 4.18
C LEU A 31 -3.44 12.66 5.66
N SER A 32 -3.15 11.43 6.07
CA SER A 32 -3.28 11.02 7.47
C SER A 32 -2.25 11.71 8.36
N SER A 33 -1.02 11.91 7.86
CA SER A 33 0.02 12.63 8.60
C SER A 33 -0.36 14.09 8.81
N ILE A 34 -0.86 14.76 7.77
CA ILE A 34 -1.41 16.13 7.88
C ILE A 34 -2.58 16.14 8.87
N GLY A 35 -3.50 15.18 8.76
CA GLY A 35 -4.62 15.02 9.70
C GLY A 35 -4.14 14.93 11.15
N PHE A 36 -3.11 14.11 11.41
CA PHE A 36 -2.56 13.96 12.75
C PHE A 36 -2.03 15.26 13.32
N PHE A 37 -1.30 16.06 12.53
CA PHE A 37 -0.84 17.39 12.98
C PHE A 37 -1.99 18.36 13.26
N LEU A 38 -3.12 18.21 12.57
CA LEU A 38 -4.35 18.98 12.82
C LEU A 38 -5.20 18.40 13.98
N GLY A 39 -4.73 17.35 14.66
CA GLY A 39 -5.47 16.68 15.73
C GLY A 39 -6.55 15.73 15.24
N ILE A 40 -6.64 15.49 13.93
CA ILE A 40 -7.61 14.61 13.30
C ILE A 40 -7.05 13.19 13.25
N SER A 41 -7.69 12.26 13.96
CA SER A 41 -7.35 10.84 13.87
C SER A 41 -7.85 10.20 12.56
N ILE A 42 -7.33 9.03 12.22
CA ILE A 42 -7.69 8.33 10.97
C ILE A 42 -9.19 8.03 10.96
N SER A 43 -9.81 8.27 9.81
CA SER A 43 -11.24 8.12 9.58
C SER A 43 -11.52 7.60 8.16
N LYS A 44 -12.76 7.19 7.90
CA LYS A 44 -13.20 6.71 6.57
C LYS A 44 -12.94 7.73 5.45
N PHE A 45 -12.98 9.02 5.79
CA PHE A 45 -12.75 10.11 4.84
C PHE A 45 -11.32 10.14 4.31
N HIS A 46 -10.34 9.68 5.07
CA HIS A 46 -8.95 9.62 4.62
C HIS A 46 -8.80 8.69 3.40
N PHE A 47 -9.51 7.55 3.39
CA PHE A 47 -9.49 6.67 2.23
C PHE A 47 -10.16 7.30 1.02
N ILE A 48 -11.36 7.86 1.19
CA ILE A 48 -12.12 8.49 0.10
C ILE A 48 -11.31 9.63 -0.52
N PHE A 49 -10.83 10.56 0.31
CA PHE A 49 -10.00 11.66 -0.17
C PHE A 49 -8.66 11.19 -0.72
N GLY A 50 -8.10 10.10 -0.20
CA GLY A 50 -6.88 9.50 -0.74
C GLY A 50 -7.06 8.98 -2.16
N VAL A 51 -8.14 8.24 -2.42
CA VAL A 51 -8.49 7.78 -3.77
C VAL A 51 -8.75 9.00 -4.67
N CYS A 52 -9.62 9.93 -4.27
CA CYS A 52 -9.90 11.12 -5.09
C CYS A 52 -8.63 11.91 -5.42
N SER A 53 -7.74 12.11 -4.44
CA SER A 53 -6.49 12.85 -4.62
C SER A 53 -5.53 12.12 -5.55
N ALA A 54 -5.35 10.80 -5.39
CA ALA A 54 -4.48 10.02 -6.27
C ALA A 54 -4.93 10.10 -7.74
N TYR A 55 -6.24 9.96 -8.00
CA TYR A 55 -6.80 10.05 -9.35
C TYR A 55 -6.73 11.47 -9.91
N PHE A 56 -7.02 12.48 -9.08
CA PHE A 56 -6.88 13.89 -9.46
C PHE A 56 -5.44 14.23 -9.86
N LEU A 57 -4.45 13.79 -9.08
CA LEU A 57 -3.03 14.04 -9.36
C LEU A 57 -2.61 13.41 -10.69
N VAL A 58 -3.03 12.17 -10.98
CA VAL A 58 -2.73 11.52 -12.27
C VAL A 58 -3.43 12.21 -13.43
N GLY A 59 -4.73 12.54 -13.29
CA GLY A 59 -5.47 13.28 -14.32
C GLY A 59 -4.84 14.64 -14.63
N LYS A 60 -4.44 15.38 -13.59
CA LYS A 60 -3.87 16.73 -13.73
C LYS A 60 -2.45 16.73 -14.30
N PHE A 61 -1.57 15.86 -13.81
CA PHE A 61 -0.13 15.93 -14.11
C PHE A 61 0.34 14.95 -15.17
N TYR A 62 -0.38 13.85 -15.39
CA TYR A 62 0.00 12.80 -16.33
C TYR A 62 -0.97 12.66 -17.51
N GLY A 63 -1.98 13.52 -17.59
CA GLY A 63 -2.90 13.60 -18.73
C GLY A 63 -3.75 12.34 -18.91
N GLY A 64 -4.07 11.64 -17.82
CA GLY A 64 -4.92 10.45 -17.89
C GLY A 64 -6.28 10.79 -18.47
N LYS A 65 -6.67 10.14 -19.58
CA LYS A 65 -8.01 10.30 -20.15
C LYS A 65 -8.98 9.52 -19.26
N TRP A 66 -10.25 9.92 -19.34
CA TRP A 66 -11.31 9.33 -18.53
C TRP A 66 -11.37 7.80 -18.62
N LYS A 67 -11.13 7.23 -19.81
CA LYS A 67 -11.14 5.78 -20.02
C LYS A 67 -10.04 5.05 -19.26
N GLU A 68 -8.80 5.57 -19.24
CA GLU A 68 -7.70 4.93 -18.51
C GLU A 68 -7.88 5.07 -16.99
N LEU A 69 -8.37 6.23 -16.53
CA LEU A 69 -8.70 6.44 -15.12
C LEU A 69 -9.86 5.54 -14.67
N LEU A 70 -10.91 5.39 -15.47
CA LEU A 70 -12.01 4.49 -15.16
C LEU A 70 -11.53 3.03 -15.10
N LEU A 71 -10.68 2.61 -16.05
CA LEU A 71 -10.08 1.28 -16.02
C LEU A 71 -9.22 1.07 -14.77
N SER A 72 -8.41 2.07 -14.38
CA SER A 72 -7.63 2.05 -13.13
C SER A 72 -8.52 1.82 -11.92
N PHE A 73 -9.66 2.52 -11.88
CA PHE A 73 -10.62 2.40 -10.79
C PHE A 73 -11.27 1.02 -10.74
N ILE A 74 -11.67 0.47 -11.88
CA ILE A 74 -12.19 -0.89 -11.97
C ILE A 74 -11.14 -1.90 -11.48
N VAL A 75 -9.88 -1.75 -11.88
CA VAL A 75 -8.78 -2.61 -11.41
C VAL A 75 -8.59 -2.49 -9.90
N LEU A 76 -8.57 -1.27 -9.35
CA LEU A 76 -8.46 -1.04 -7.91
C LEU A 76 -9.61 -1.72 -7.14
N MET A 77 -10.85 -1.55 -7.60
CA MET A 77 -12.03 -2.18 -6.99
C MET A 77 -11.98 -3.70 -7.10
N PHE A 78 -11.57 -4.24 -8.24
CA PHE A 78 -11.36 -5.68 -8.43
C PHE A 78 -10.33 -6.22 -7.44
N LEU A 79 -9.18 -5.56 -7.31
CA LEU A 79 -8.13 -5.97 -6.36
C LEU A 79 -8.62 -5.94 -4.92
N LEU A 80 -9.40 -4.91 -4.53
CA LEU A 80 -10.00 -4.81 -3.20
C LEU A 80 -11.00 -5.96 -2.93
N VAL A 81 -11.85 -6.28 -3.91
CA VAL A 81 -12.82 -7.38 -3.81
C VAL A 81 -12.10 -8.73 -3.71
N VAL A 82 -11.11 -8.99 -4.57
CA VAL A 82 -10.31 -10.22 -4.51
C VAL A 82 -9.60 -10.34 -3.18
N ARG A 83 -8.97 -9.26 -2.69
CA ARG A 83 -8.34 -9.22 -1.37
C ARG A 83 -9.33 -9.58 -0.27
N TYR A 84 -10.52 -9.01 -0.31
CA TYR A 84 -11.56 -9.23 0.70
C TYR A 84 -12.04 -10.68 0.70
N ILE A 85 -12.33 -11.25 -0.47
CA ILE A 85 -12.84 -12.62 -0.60
C ILE A 85 -11.76 -13.62 -0.18
N VAL A 86 -10.59 -13.60 -0.84
CA VAL A 86 -9.52 -14.56 -0.57
C VAL A 86 -8.96 -14.38 0.84
N GLY A 87 -8.90 -13.14 1.32
CA GLY A 87 -8.41 -12.82 2.66
C GLY A 87 -9.24 -13.40 3.77
N ASN A 88 -10.54 -13.60 3.58
CA ASN A 88 -11.39 -14.17 4.61
C ASN A 88 -11.10 -15.64 4.89
N GLU A 89 -10.55 -16.35 3.90
CA GLU A 89 -10.21 -17.77 4.01
C GLU A 89 -8.78 -18.00 4.55
N MET A 90 -7.98 -16.94 4.65
CA MET A 90 -6.58 -17.02 5.04
C MET A 90 -6.38 -16.59 6.49
N PHE A 91 -5.70 -17.43 7.28
CA PHE A 91 -5.33 -17.09 8.64
C PHE A 91 -3.89 -16.57 8.71
N ASP A 92 -3.68 -15.45 9.41
CA ASP A 92 -2.33 -14.93 9.62
C ASP A 92 -1.63 -15.71 10.73
N ILE A 93 -0.71 -16.59 10.34
CA ILE A 93 0.02 -17.46 11.27
C ILE A 93 1.22 -16.78 11.92
N PHE A 94 1.69 -15.64 11.39
CA PHE A 94 2.92 -15.01 11.85
C PHE A 94 2.72 -14.31 13.19
N TYR A 95 3.71 -14.46 14.08
CA TYR A 95 3.65 -13.93 15.44
C TYR A 95 3.63 -12.39 15.44
N ASP A 96 4.57 -11.75 14.76
CA ASP A 96 4.75 -10.29 14.77
C ASP A 96 3.56 -9.54 14.18
N SER A 97 3.02 -10.08 13.09
CA SER A 97 1.82 -9.56 12.44
C SER A 97 0.66 -9.46 13.43
N ARG A 98 0.40 -10.55 14.17
CA ARG A 98 -0.70 -10.61 15.14
C ARG A 98 -0.44 -9.78 16.40
N ASN A 99 0.80 -9.79 16.90
CA ASN A 99 1.09 -9.24 18.22
C ASN A 99 1.26 -7.74 18.26
N TYR A 100 1.90 -7.12 17.27
CA TYR A 100 2.17 -5.68 17.33
C TYR A 100 1.80 -4.93 16.05
N HIS A 101 1.92 -5.52 14.85
CA HIS A 101 1.47 -4.82 13.64
C HIS A 101 -0.05 -4.63 13.62
N PHE A 102 -0.82 -5.69 13.88
CA PHE A 102 -2.26 -5.59 13.96
C PHE A 102 -2.71 -4.67 15.10
N LYS A 103 -2.08 -4.74 16.28
CA LYS A 103 -2.39 -3.84 17.40
C LYS A 103 -2.13 -2.37 17.03
N GLY A 104 -1.04 -2.07 16.32
CA GLY A 104 -0.75 -0.73 15.81
C GLY A 104 -1.79 -0.23 14.81
N ILE A 105 -2.19 -1.07 13.86
CA ILE A 105 -3.24 -0.77 12.89
C ILE A 105 -4.59 -0.53 13.58
N TYR A 106 -4.94 -1.40 14.53
CA TYR A 106 -6.19 -1.33 15.27
C TYR A 106 -6.29 -0.07 16.14
N THR A 107 -5.23 0.27 16.88
CA THR A 107 -5.19 1.47 17.73
C THR A 107 -5.31 2.76 16.90
N LEU A 108 -4.60 2.85 15.76
CA LEU A 108 -4.77 3.95 14.81
C LEU A 108 -6.21 4.05 14.29
N ALA A 109 -6.80 2.91 13.92
CA ALA A 109 -8.19 2.84 13.46
C ALA A 109 -9.21 3.20 14.56
N LYS A 110 -8.84 3.06 15.83
CA LYS A 110 -9.65 3.46 17.00
C LYS A 110 -9.41 4.90 17.46
N GLY A 111 -8.60 5.66 16.72
CA GLY A 111 -8.44 7.08 16.96
C GLY A 111 -7.13 7.47 17.63
N TRP A 112 -6.17 6.54 17.76
CA TRP A 112 -4.84 6.89 18.23
C TRP A 112 -4.20 7.92 17.28
N ASN A 113 -3.80 9.06 17.85
CA ASN A 113 -3.03 10.08 17.16
C ASN A 113 -1.59 10.09 17.72
N PRO A 114 -0.60 9.59 16.95
CA PRO A 114 0.78 9.44 17.44
C PRO A 114 1.53 10.77 17.57
N VAL A 115 1.00 11.89 17.05
CA VAL A 115 1.60 13.23 17.20
C VAL A 115 1.33 13.79 18.60
N TYR A 116 0.09 13.65 19.08
CA TYR A 116 -0.34 14.25 20.35
C TYR A 116 -0.37 13.26 21.52
N ASN A 117 -0.39 11.95 21.23
CA ASN A 117 -0.41 10.93 22.26
C ASN A 117 0.59 9.81 21.95
N TRP A 118 1.61 9.69 22.79
CA TRP A 118 2.63 8.65 22.64
C TRP A 118 2.14 7.27 23.13
N ASP A 119 1.08 7.23 23.93
CA ASP A 119 0.53 5.99 24.46
C ASP A 119 -0.67 5.51 23.64
N GLN A 120 -0.42 4.57 22.75
CA GLN A 120 -1.43 3.96 21.87
C GLN A 120 -2.61 3.34 22.63
N CYS A 121 -2.39 2.96 23.89
CA CYS A 121 -3.40 2.37 24.73
C CYS A 121 -4.51 3.33 25.13
N ALA A 122 -4.28 4.64 25.10
CA ALA A 122 -5.33 5.61 25.39
C ALA A 122 -6.50 5.56 24.37
N ALA A 123 -6.28 4.97 23.20
CA ALA A 123 -7.30 4.84 22.16
C ALA A 123 -8.13 3.55 22.24
N ILE A 124 -7.81 2.61 23.15
CA ILE A 124 -8.45 1.29 23.23
C ILE A 124 -8.76 0.90 24.68
N PRO A 125 -9.73 -0.01 24.92
CA PRO A 125 -9.99 -0.52 26.27
C PRO A 125 -8.76 -1.18 26.90
N ASP A 126 -8.62 -1.02 28.21
CA ASP A 126 -7.49 -1.56 28.98
C ASP A 126 -7.30 -3.08 28.83
N LEU A 127 -8.39 -3.84 28.68
CA LEU A 127 -8.32 -5.30 28.47
C LEU A 127 -7.59 -5.70 27.17
N LEU A 128 -7.61 -4.82 26.17
CA LEU A 128 -6.91 -5.00 24.89
C LEU A 128 -5.53 -4.32 24.89
N CYS A 129 -5.29 -3.43 25.85
CA CYS A 129 -4.00 -2.83 26.09
C CYS A 129 -3.16 -3.71 27.00
N ASP A 130 -2.14 -4.31 26.42
CA ASP A 130 -1.19 -5.15 27.13
C ASP A 130 -0.16 -4.27 27.86
N LYS A 131 -0.59 -3.64 28.97
CA LYS A 131 0.15 -2.55 29.65
C LYS A 131 1.56 -2.95 30.10
N ASP A 132 1.73 -4.22 30.46
CA ASP A 132 2.95 -4.81 31.00
C ASP A 132 3.76 -5.61 29.97
N HIS A 133 3.26 -5.72 28.73
CA HIS A 133 3.95 -6.49 27.71
C HIS A 133 5.12 -5.70 27.11
N PRO A 134 6.29 -6.32 26.88
CA PRO A 134 7.45 -5.68 26.26
C PRO A 134 7.13 -5.05 24.89
N HIS A 135 6.12 -5.56 24.19
CA HIS A 135 5.65 -5.08 22.89
C HIS A 135 5.10 -3.65 22.90
N ARG A 136 4.75 -3.10 24.06
CA ARG A 136 4.34 -1.69 24.19
C ARG A 136 5.44 -0.73 23.76
N SER A 137 6.70 -1.09 24.00
CA SER A 137 7.87 -0.32 23.53
C SER A 137 8.00 -0.36 22.01
N TYR A 138 7.83 -1.53 21.38
CA TYR A 138 7.88 -1.67 19.93
C TYR A 138 6.81 -0.82 19.25
N LEU A 139 5.57 -0.87 19.73
CA LEU A 139 4.46 -0.07 19.18
C LEU A 139 4.75 1.44 19.12
N ARG A 140 5.48 1.95 20.11
CA ARG A 140 5.86 3.36 20.20
C ARG A 140 6.90 3.75 19.15
N HIS A 141 7.92 2.92 18.96
CA HIS A 141 9.08 3.25 18.13
C HIS A 141 9.00 2.70 16.70
N TYR A 142 8.06 1.80 16.41
CA TYR A 142 7.94 1.23 15.08
C TYR A 142 7.55 2.28 14.04
N ALA A 143 8.04 2.11 12.81
CA ALA A 143 7.69 2.92 11.66
C ALA A 143 6.19 2.74 11.31
N LYS A 144 5.41 3.82 11.39
CA LYS A 144 3.95 3.75 11.34
C LYS A 144 3.36 3.88 9.93
N SER A 145 4.17 4.05 8.89
CA SER A 145 3.70 4.31 7.52
C SER A 145 2.74 3.21 7.03
N ASN A 146 3.14 1.96 7.15
CA ASN A 146 2.32 0.81 6.76
C ASN A 146 1.05 0.69 7.63
N TRP A 147 1.15 1.02 8.92
CA TRP A 147 0.00 0.98 9.81
C TRP A 147 -1.03 2.05 9.50
N ILE A 148 -0.56 3.25 9.17
CA ILE A 148 -1.40 4.38 8.76
C ILE A 148 -2.18 3.99 7.51
N VAL A 149 -1.52 3.50 6.46
CA VAL A 149 -2.21 3.08 5.23
C VAL A 149 -3.17 1.92 5.51
N ALA A 150 -2.75 0.88 6.21
CA ALA A 150 -3.59 -0.28 6.53
C ALA A 150 -4.82 0.10 7.39
N SER A 151 -4.66 1.02 8.34
CA SER A 151 -5.76 1.45 9.21
C SER A 151 -6.86 2.20 8.45
N THR A 152 -6.52 2.97 7.40
CA THR A 152 -7.55 3.60 6.54
C THR A 152 -8.46 2.56 5.88
N MET A 153 -7.91 1.39 5.50
CA MET A 153 -8.68 0.27 4.94
C MET A 153 -9.46 -0.48 6.02
N TYR A 154 -8.82 -0.72 7.16
CA TYR A 154 -9.43 -1.45 8.27
C TYR A 154 -10.69 -0.73 8.80
N ILE A 155 -10.72 0.59 8.82
CA ILE A 155 -11.94 1.33 9.24
C ILE A 155 -13.11 1.11 8.26
N LEU A 156 -12.82 0.91 6.97
CA LEU A 156 -13.86 0.65 5.97
C LEU A 156 -14.37 -0.78 6.04
N LEU A 157 -13.44 -1.72 6.19
CA LEU A 157 -13.72 -3.15 6.24
C LEU A 157 -13.01 -3.72 7.48
N PRO A 158 -13.69 -3.77 8.64
CA PRO A 158 -13.07 -4.12 9.92
C PRO A 158 -12.86 -5.63 10.05
N LYS A 159 -11.84 -6.15 9.36
CA LYS A 159 -11.36 -7.53 9.52
C LYS A 159 -9.85 -7.57 9.68
N THR A 160 -9.37 -8.48 10.51
CA THR A 160 -7.94 -8.65 10.80
C THR A 160 -7.13 -8.94 9.54
N THR A 161 -7.71 -9.70 8.62
CA THR A 161 -7.10 -10.08 7.34
C THR A 161 -6.97 -8.90 6.37
N ILE A 162 -7.73 -7.82 6.56
CA ILE A 162 -7.66 -6.63 5.72
C ILE A 162 -6.48 -5.73 6.13
N ALA A 163 -5.95 -5.93 7.34
CA ALA A 163 -4.75 -5.24 7.81
C ALA A 163 -3.50 -5.57 6.96
N SER A 164 -3.48 -6.71 6.26
CA SER A 164 -2.40 -7.09 5.33
C SER A 164 -2.62 -6.67 3.89
N PHE A 165 -3.63 -5.82 3.63
CA PHE A 165 -3.83 -5.21 2.31
C PHE A 165 -2.56 -4.52 1.76
N VAL A 166 -1.77 -3.89 2.64
CA VAL A 166 -0.55 -3.17 2.26
C VAL A 166 0.47 -4.10 1.61
N ASN A 167 0.56 -5.35 2.05
CA ASN A 167 1.44 -6.37 1.48
C ASN A 167 1.06 -6.69 0.04
N MET A 168 -0.21 -7.07 -0.16
CA MET A 168 -0.75 -7.33 -1.50
C MET A 168 -0.53 -6.15 -2.44
N PHE A 169 -0.83 -4.93 -1.99
CA PHE A 169 -0.66 -3.72 -2.78
C PHE A 169 0.80 -3.46 -3.15
N SER A 170 1.71 -3.62 -2.18
CA SER A 170 3.14 -3.41 -2.43
C SER A 170 3.66 -4.41 -3.47
N VAL A 171 3.28 -5.69 -3.37
CA VAL A 171 3.66 -6.71 -4.35
C VAL A 171 3.15 -6.37 -5.75
N ILE A 172 1.87 -5.97 -5.88
CA ILE A 172 1.28 -5.58 -7.17
C ILE A 172 1.99 -4.37 -7.76
N VAL A 173 2.27 -3.34 -6.95
CA VAL A 173 3.02 -2.15 -7.37
C VAL A 173 4.42 -2.54 -7.86
N SER A 174 5.12 -3.43 -7.15
CA SER A 174 6.43 -3.94 -7.58
C SER A 174 6.35 -4.71 -8.90
N GLY A 175 5.26 -5.46 -9.12
CA GLY A 175 4.96 -6.12 -10.38
C GLY A 175 4.81 -5.15 -11.54
N PHE A 176 4.14 -4.02 -11.34
CA PHE A 176 4.00 -3.00 -12.38
C PHE A 176 5.34 -2.35 -12.76
N PHE A 177 6.19 -2.01 -11.78
CA PHE A 177 7.52 -1.49 -12.08
C PHE A 177 8.41 -2.53 -12.76
N SER A 178 8.32 -3.79 -12.33
CA SER A 178 9.03 -4.91 -12.96
C SER A 178 8.57 -5.13 -14.40
N PHE A 179 7.26 -5.10 -14.65
CA PHE A 179 6.68 -5.21 -15.98
C PHE A 179 7.14 -4.07 -16.89
N ALA A 180 7.11 -2.83 -16.39
CA ALA A 180 7.62 -1.68 -17.13
C ALA A 180 9.09 -1.91 -17.51
N PHE A 181 9.94 -2.30 -16.56
CA PHE A 181 11.34 -2.63 -16.81
C PHE A 181 11.51 -3.68 -17.93
N PHE A 182 10.88 -4.85 -17.82
CA PHE A 182 11.00 -5.89 -18.83
C PHE A 182 10.46 -5.46 -20.20
N ARG A 183 9.35 -4.71 -20.22
CA ARG A 183 8.69 -4.30 -21.46
C ARG A 183 9.42 -3.18 -22.19
N THR A 184 9.99 -2.22 -21.46
CA THR A 184 10.49 -0.97 -22.06
C THR A 184 12.01 -0.92 -22.15
N PHE A 185 12.70 -1.39 -21.11
CA PHE A 185 14.16 -1.39 -21.08
C PHE A 185 14.72 -2.62 -21.80
N LEU A 186 14.26 -3.82 -21.39
CA LEU A 186 14.68 -5.07 -22.03
C LEU A 186 13.95 -5.37 -23.35
N LYS A 187 12.90 -4.60 -23.67
CA LYS A 187 12.13 -4.70 -24.92
C LYS A 187 11.55 -6.10 -25.18
N ASN A 188 11.26 -6.86 -24.12
CA ASN A 188 10.67 -8.19 -24.23
C ASN A 188 9.26 -8.14 -24.83
N THR A 189 8.78 -9.28 -25.32
CA THR A 189 7.39 -9.44 -25.76
C THR A 189 6.43 -9.22 -24.58
N LEU A 190 5.15 -8.93 -24.86
CA LEU A 190 4.14 -8.74 -23.81
C LEU A 190 4.07 -9.95 -22.86
N VAL A 191 3.97 -11.15 -23.42
CA VAL A 191 3.85 -12.41 -22.66
C VAL A 191 5.10 -12.65 -21.82
N THR A 192 6.29 -12.52 -22.42
CA THR A 192 7.56 -12.69 -21.69
C THR A 192 7.70 -11.66 -20.58
N SER A 193 7.31 -10.40 -20.82
CA SER A 193 7.37 -9.35 -19.80
C SER A 193 6.43 -9.62 -18.64
N LEU A 194 5.21 -10.12 -18.92
CA LEU A 194 4.25 -10.52 -17.88
C LEU A 194 4.83 -11.67 -17.04
N LEU A 195 5.29 -12.75 -17.68
CA LEU A 195 5.86 -13.90 -16.98
C LEU A 195 7.05 -13.52 -16.10
N LEU A 196 8.01 -12.76 -16.65
CA LEU A 196 9.17 -12.31 -15.88
C LEU A 196 8.78 -11.36 -14.74
N SER A 197 7.83 -10.44 -14.97
CA SER A 197 7.35 -9.56 -13.90
C SER A 197 6.65 -10.31 -12.77
N CYS A 198 5.87 -11.35 -13.10
CA CYS A 198 5.23 -12.21 -12.12
C CYS A 198 6.27 -12.98 -11.31
N LEU A 199 7.26 -13.60 -11.96
CA LEU A 199 8.36 -14.29 -11.28
C LEU A 199 9.14 -13.35 -10.36
N TRP A 200 9.34 -12.10 -10.78
CA TRP A 200 10.10 -11.10 -10.03
C TRP A 200 9.34 -10.58 -8.81
N MET A 201 8.04 -10.28 -8.95
CA MET A 201 7.21 -9.80 -7.85
C MET A 201 6.81 -10.93 -6.87
N LEU A 202 6.65 -12.17 -7.36
CA LEU A 202 6.29 -13.34 -6.57
C LEU A 202 7.54 -14.09 -6.09
N ASN A 203 8.52 -13.36 -5.56
CA ASN A 203 9.64 -13.99 -4.86
C ASN A 203 9.12 -14.74 -3.60
N PRO A 204 9.90 -15.70 -3.04
CA PRO A 204 9.45 -16.53 -1.92
C PRO A 204 8.92 -15.73 -0.72
N THR A 205 9.58 -14.62 -0.37
CA THR A 205 9.13 -13.74 0.71
C THR A 205 7.78 -13.11 0.42
N SER A 206 7.59 -12.60 -0.80
CA SER A 206 6.35 -11.95 -1.23
C SER A 206 5.18 -12.92 -1.29
N ILE A 207 5.42 -14.17 -1.70
CA ILE A 207 4.40 -15.24 -1.68
C ILE A 207 3.98 -15.56 -0.24
N LEU A 208 4.95 -15.84 0.63
CA LEU A 208 4.68 -16.23 2.02
C LEU A 208 3.97 -15.13 2.81
N GLN A 209 4.29 -13.86 2.52
CA GLN A 209 3.75 -12.72 3.25
C GLN A 209 2.64 -11.98 2.49
N PHE A 210 2.16 -12.51 1.37
CA PHE A 210 1.14 -11.86 0.54
C PHE A 210 -0.16 -11.57 1.31
N PHE A 211 -0.55 -12.52 2.16
CA PHE A 211 -1.77 -12.46 2.98
C PHE A 211 -1.50 -12.17 4.47
N SER A 212 -0.23 -12.03 4.87
CA SER A 212 0.15 -11.72 6.25
C SER A 212 0.39 -10.22 6.45
N GLY A 213 0.15 -9.71 7.65
CA GLY A 213 0.48 -8.33 8.05
C GLY A 213 1.95 -8.15 8.46
N TYR A 214 2.79 -9.16 8.20
CA TYR A 214 4.23 -9.08 8.39
C TYR A 214 4.85 -8.06 7.43
N LEU A 215 5.82 -7.26 7.87
CA LEU A 215 6.24 -6.09 7.09
C LEU A 215 7.39 -6.34 6.11
N ASP A 216 8.05 -7.51 6.10
CA ASP A 216 9.14 -7.76 5.15
C ASP A 216 8.65 -7.81 3.69
N GLY A 217 7.43 -8.30 3.45
CA GLY A 217 6.82 -8.33 2.12
C GLY A 217 6.80 -6.96 1.45
N PRO A 218 6.21 -5.92 2.08
CA PRO A 218 6.28 -4.54 1.62
C PRO A 218 7.70 -4.03 1.41
N HIS A 219 8.65 -4.36 2.29
CA HIS A 219 10.05 -3.92 2.15
C HIS A 219 10.72 -4.53 0.92
N VAL A 220 10.59 -5.85 0.73
CA VAL A 220 11.11 -6.55 -0.46
C VAL A 220 10.44 -6.00 -1.70
N ALA A 221 9.13 -5.85 -1.73
CA ALA A 221 8.40 -5.31 -2.87
C ALA A 221 8.82 -3.86 -3.19
N CYS A 222 9.10 -3.04 -2.18
CA CYS A 222 9.63 -1.69 -2.36
C CYS A 222 11.04 -1.72 -2.98
N LEU A 223 11.94 -2.56 -2.47
CA LEU A 223 13.28 -2.75 -3.04
C LEU A 223 13.21 -3.21 -4.50
N THR A 224 12.32 -4.17 -4.79
CA THR A 224 12.03 -4.64 -6.13
C THR A 224 11.56 -3.50 -7.04
N ALA A 225 10.61 -2.69 -6.59
CA ALA A 225 10.10 -1.54 -7.35
C ALA A 225 11.19 -0.49 -7.60
N VAL A 226 11.99 -0.16 -6.60
CA VAL A 226 13.10 0.81 -6.70
C VAL A 226 14.16 0.29 -7.66
N PHE A 227 14.55 -0.98 -7.56
CA PHE A 227 15.52 -1.57 -8.47
C PHE A 227 15.03 -1.54 -9.92
N SER A 228 13.82 -2.06 -10.19
CA SER A 228 13.24 -2.06 -11.54
C SER A 228 13.06 -0.65 -12.10
N SER A 229 12.62 0.30 -11.27
CA SER A 229 12.47 1.70 -11.71
C SER A 229 13.82 2.38 -11.94
N SER A 230 14.85 2.13 -11.11
CA SER A 230 16.18 2.73 -11.30
C SER A 230 16.80 2.36 -12.64
N LEU A 231 16.61 1.12 -13.08
CA LEU A 231 17.11 0.63 -14.37
C LEU A 231 16.34 1.20 -15.57
N LEU A 232 15.12 1.72 -15.38
CA LEU A 232 14.39 2.44 -16.43
C LEU A 232 15.00 3.82 -16.73
N TYR A 233 15.79 4.38 -15.82
CA TYR A 233 16.39 5.70 -15.95
C TYR A 233 17.76 5.70 -16.64
N TYR A 234 18.41 4.54 -16.75
CA TYR A 234 19.63 4.34 -17.55
C TYR A 234 19.27 3.98 -18.99
#